data_AF-A0A6L6WYT6-F1
#
_entry.id   AF-A0A6L6WYT6-F1
#
_cell.length_a   1.000
_cell.length_b   1.000
_cell.length_c   1.000
_cell.angle_alpha   90.00
_cell.angle_beta   90.00
_cell.angle_gamma   90.00
#
_symmetry.space_group_name_H-M   'P 1'
#
loop_
_entity.id
_entity.type
_entity.pdbx_description
1 polymer ?
#
loop_
_entity_poly.entity_id
_entity_poly.type
_entity_poly.pdbx_seq_one_letter_code
_entity_poly.pdbx_strand_id
1 'polypeptide(L)'
;MVDEYRRTTVKRRNVVKGVAGGVAAAAVPFGIIEAGRDRFGAQDGAGDSADAQAAAAPGGPYSETYKGRTITVSDADDTVHIDGKQLHLMKMGEGAYLSAMCHYRMAPTPLAAGRQAVDELRGANLLPGGGSHHA
;
A
#
# COMPACT_ATOMS: atom_id res chain seq x y z
N MET A 1 -48.48 14.31 -5.30
CA MET A 1 -48.47 12.90 -4.84
C MET A 1 -47.03 12.60 -4.47
N VAL A 2 -46.70 12.81 -3.19
CA VAL A 2 -45.36 12.69 -2.61
C VAL A 2 -45.32 11.35 -1.90
N ASP A 3 -44.51 10.40 -2.39
CA ASP A 3 -44.30 9.12 -1.73
C ASP A 3 -42.80 8.80 -1.69
N GLU A 4 -42.20 9.24 -0.59
CA GLU A 4 -41.25 8.53 0.26
C GLU A 4 -40.27 7.52 -0.39
N TYR A 5 -39.06 7.98 -0.70
CA TYR A 5 -37.90 7.11 -0.92
C TYR A 5 -37.45 6.52 0.44
N ARG A 6 -38.01 5.37 0.82
CA ARG A 6 -37.59 4.60 2.01
C ARG A 6 -36.09 4.29 1.93
N ARG A 7 -35.29 5.09 2.65
CA ARG A 7 -33.88 4.83 2.93
C ARG A 7 -33.77 3.62 3.86
N THR A 8 -33.54 2.44 3.31
CA THR A 8 -33.25 1.23 4.09
C THR A 8 -31.82 1.28 4.60
N THR A 9 -31.65 1.68 5.86
CA THR A 9 -30.37 1.66 6.57
C THR A 9 -29.95 0.20 6.84
N VAL A 10 -29.11 -0.39 5.99
CA VAL A 10 -28.61 -1.76 6.21
C VAL A 10 -27.50 -1.74 7.28
N LYS A 11 -27.88 -1.88 8.55
CA LYS A 11 -26.97 -2.24 9.66
C LYS A 11 -26.73 -3.76 9.62
N ARG A 12 -25.71 -4.21 8.90
CA ARG A 12 -25.29 -5.62 8.89
C ARG A 12 -24.21 -5.87 9.94
N ARG A 13 -24.68 -5.96 11.19
CA ARG A 13 -23.95 -6.58 12.31
C ARG A 13 -24.14 -8.09 12.17
N ASN A 14 -23.14 -8.78 11.61
CA ASN A 14 -23.14 -10.24 11.61
C ASN A 14 -22.03 -10.75 12.53
N VAL A 15 -22.49 -11.27 13.66
CA VAL A 15 -21.76 -12.07 14.64
C VAL A 15 -21.53 -13.45 14.04
N VAL A 16 -20.29 -13.93 14.04
CA VAL A 16 -19.98 -15.36 13.95
C VAL A 16 -19.13 -15.73 15.17
N LYS A 17 -19.74 -16.52 16.04
CA LYS A 17 -19.07 -17.38 17.03
C LYS A 17 -18.85 -18.74 16.35
N GLY A 18 -17.70 -19.38 16.55
CA GLY A 18 -17.48 -20.75 16.08
C GLY A 18 -16.07 -21.30 16.35
N VAL A 19 -15.98 -22.16 17.35
CA VAL A 19 -14.85 -22.98 17.86
C VAL A 19 -14.23 -23.91 16.81
N ALA A 20 -12.90 -24.14 16.86
CA ALA A 20 -12.24 -25.47 16.96
C ALA A 20 -10.75 -25.44 16.57
N GLY A 21 -9.91 -26.20 17.29
CA GLY A 21 -8.65 -26.76 16.77
C GLY A 21 -7.39 -26.46 17.59
N GLY A 22 -7.02 -27.38 18.48
CA GLY A 22 -5.73 -27.33 19.18
C GLY A 22 -4.56 -27.68 18.26
N VAL A 23 -3.38 -27.10 18.54
CA VAL A 23 -2.11 -27.49 17.93
C VAL A 23 -1.06 -27.60 19.04
N ALA A 24 -0.34 -28.73 19.00
CA ALA A 24 0.65 -29.15 19.96
C ALA A 24 1.88 -28.23 20.02
N ALA A 25 2.42 -28.03 21.22
CA ALA A 25 3.70 -27.39 21.46
C ALA A 25 4.85 -28.33 21.04
N ALA A 26 5.77 -27.84 20.22
CA ALA A 26 7.10 -28.41 20.06
C ALA A 26 8.11 -27.26 20.11
N ALA A 27 8.82 -27.18 21.24
CA ALA A 27 9.92 -26.25 21.45
C ALA A 27 11.15 -26.72 20.67
N VAL A 28 11.73 -25.84 19.86
CA VAL A 28 13.04 -26.01 19.25
C VAL A 28 13.90 -24.84 19.71
N PRO A 29 14.90 -25.03 20.58
CA PRO A 29 15.85 -23.98 20.89
C PRO A 29 16.86 -23.90 19.75
N PHE A 30 16.63 -23.02 18.79
CA PHE A 30 17.70 -22.64 17.86
C PHE A 30 18.52 -21.53 18.51
N GLY A 31 19.80 -21.85 18.71
CA GLY A 31 20.75 -21.05 19.48
C GLY A 31 21.03 -19.68 18.86
N ILE A 32 21.21 -18.71 19.75
CA ILE A 32 21.73 -17.39 19.42
C ILE A 32 23.23 -17.54 19.19
N ILE A 33 23.69 -17.24 17.97
CA ILE A 33 25.09 -16.94 17.69
C ILE A 33 25.24 -15.42 17.78
N GLU A 34 25.65 -14.95 18.95
CA GLU A 34 26.05 -13.57 19.19
C GLU A 34 27.45 -13.36 18.56
N ALA A 35 27.48 -12.81 17.35
CA ALA A 35 28.74 -12.41 16.72
C ALA A 35 29.24 -11.13 17.38
N GLY A 36 30.30 -11.27 18.19
CA GLY A 36 30.99 -10.17 18.83
C GLY A 36 31.36 -9.06 17.84
N ARG A 37 30.99 -7.84 18.18
CA ARG A 37 31.61 -6.63 17.65
C ARG A 37 32.15 -5.82 18.81
N ASP A 38 33.34 -6.21 19.25
CA ASP A 38 34.26 -5.29 19.90
C ASP A 38 34.66 -4.24 18.87
N ARG A 39 34.15 -3.02 19.01
CA ARG A 39 34.81 -1.83 18.48
C ARG A 39 34.75 -0.73 19.54
N PHE A 40 35.73 -0.79 20.43
CA PHE A 40 36.22 0.40 21.11
C PHE A 40 36.75 1.38 20.06
N GLY A 41 36.19 2.59 20.06
CA GLY A 41 36.62 3.73 19.27
C GLY A 41 35.87 4.95 19.79
N ALA A 42 36.46 5.59 20.79
CA ALA A 42 35.97 6.83 21.38
C ALA A 42 35.96 7.97 20.36
N GLN A 43 34.94 8.83 20.41
CA GLN A 43 35.11 10.26 20.18
C GLN A 43 33.92 11.07 20.71
N ASP A 44 34.26 12.06 21.52
CA ASP A 44 33.38 12.98 22.23
C ASP A 44 32.59 13.91 21.30
N GLY A 45 31.38 14.27 21.72
CA GLY A 45 30.59 15.31 21.07
C GLY A 45 29.21 15.42 21.67
N ALA A 46 29.06 16.33 22.64
CA ALA A 46 27.76 16.75 23.15
C ALA A 46 26.96 17.45 22.03
N GLY A 47 25.76 16.94 21.79
CA GLY A 47 24.75 17.53 20.91
C GLY A 47 23.37 17.11 21.42
N ASP A 48 22.60 18.12 21.81
CA ASP A 48 21.31 18.06 22.46
C ASP A 48 20.23 17.36 21.64
N SER A 49 19.22 16.89 22.36
CA SER A 49 18.17 15.95 21.99
C SER A 49 17.18 16.53 20.98
N ALA A 50 16.85 15.78 19.93
CA ALA A 50 15.56 15.86 19.26
C ALA A 50 15.28 14.56 18.48
N ASP A 51 14.27 13.83 18.96
CA ASP A 51 13.42 12.94 18.16
C ASP A 51 13.99 11.58 17.72
N ALA A 52 14.54 10.82 18.67
CA ALA A 52 14.62 9.36 18.54
C ALA A 52 13.23 8.72 18.78
N GLN A 53 12.23 9.04 17.95
CA GLN A 53 10.96 8.32 17.98
C GLN A 53 10.20 8.37 16.65
N ALA A 54 10.82 7.94 15.55
CA ALA A 54 10.06 7.41 14.42
C ALA A 54 9.79 5.91 14.70
N ALA A 55 8.75 5.63 15.48
CA ALA A 55 8.16 4.30 15.48
C ALA A 55 7.86 3.95 14.01
N ALA A 56 8.49 2.90 13.48
CA ALA A 56 8.27 2.45 12.11
C ALA A 56 6.77 2.24 11.90
N ALA A 57 6.15 3.18 11.18
CA ALA A 57 4.78 3.05 10.74
C ALA A 57 4.68 1.78 9.88
N PRO A 58 3.57 1.03 9.97
CA PRO A 58 3.39 -0.16 9.16
C PRO A 58 3.38 0.23 7.67
N GLY A 59 4.28 -0.39 6.90
CA GLY A 59 4.31 -0.33 5.43
C GLY A 59 5.06 0.86 4.85
N GLY A 60 6.31 0.66 4.46
CA GLY A 60 6.96 1.54 3.48
C GLY A 60 6.44 1.22 2.08
N PRO A 61 6.55 2.15 1.11
CA PRO A 61 5.97 1.97 -0.22
C PRO A 61 6.36 0.62 -0.83
N TYR A 62 5.36 -0.12 -1.31
CA TYR A 62 5.56 -1.36 -2.03
C TYR A 62 6.03 -1.07 -3.46
N SER A 63 7.02 -1.81 -3.96
CA SER A 63 7.47 -1.69 -5.34
C SER A 63 7.68 -3.07 -5.98
N GLU A 64 7.36 -3.17 -7.27
CA GLU A 64 7.64 -4.35 -8.08
C GLU A 64 8.12 -3.96 -9.49
N THR A 65 8.76 -4.92 -10.16
CA THR A 65 8.99 -4.85 -11.61
C THR A 65 7.96 -5.70 -12.33
N TYR A 66 7.14 -5.08 -13.18
CA TYR A 66 6.15 -5.75 -14.02
C TYR A 66 6.43 -5.45 -15.49
N LYS A 67 6.69 -6.50 -16.29
CA LYS A 67 7.06 -6.39 -17.72
C LYS A 67 8.20 -5.39 -17.99
N GLY A 68 9.20 -5.35 -17.11
CA GLY A 68 10.35 -4.45 -17.22
C GLY A 68 10.09 -3.00 -16.81
N ARG A 69 8.93 -2.70 -16.23
CA ARG A 69 8.54 -1.37 -15.73
C ARG A 69 8.48 -1.41 -14.21
N THR A 70 8.96 -0.38 -13.54
CA THR A 70 8.88 -0.28 -12.08
C THR A 70 7.52 0.31 -11.69
N ILE A 71 6.75 -0.44 -10.91
CA ILE A 71 5.51 0.05 -10.30
C ILE A 71 5.80 0.28 -8.82
N THR A 72 5.41 1.45 -8.31
CA THR A 72 5.49 1.78 -6.88
C THR A 72 4.12 2.17 -6.38
N VAL A 73 3.70 1.60 -5.26
CA VAL A 73 2.44 1.88 -4.59
C VAL A 73 2.74 2.46 -3.22
N SER A 74 2.13 3.60 -2.91
CA SER A 74 2.18 4.19 -1.59
C SER A 74 1.11 3.56 -0.70
N ASP A 75 1.52 3.04 0.46
CA ASP A 75 0.61 2.45 1.44
C ASP A 75 -0.25 3.50 2.17
N ALA A 76 0.14 4.78 2.11
CA ALA A 76 -0.54 5.85 2.82
C ALA A 76 -1.83 6.33 2.10
N ASP A 77 -1.82 6.32 0.76
CA ASP A 77 -2.83 7.00 -0.05
C ASP A 77 -3.21 6.25 -1.34
N ASP A 78 -2.79 4.99 -1.48
CA ASP A 78 -3.00 4.17 -2.69
C ASP A 78 -2.40 4.79 -3.98
N THR A 79 -1.50 5.78 -3.86
CA THR A 79 -0.90 6.44 -5.02
C THR A 79 0.01 5.47 -5.77
N VAL A 80 -0.16 5.40 -7.11
CA VAL A 80 0.62 4.52 -7.98
C VAL A 80 1.54 5.34 -8.88
N HIS A 81 2.79 4.89 -9.00
CA HIS A 81 3.77 5.41 -9.95
C HIS A 81 4.23 4.31 -10.90
N ILE A 82 4.46 4.67 -12.16
CA ILE A 82 5.10 3.81 -13.17
C ILE A 82 6.36 4.52 -13.66
N ASP A 83 7.53 3.91 -13.45
CA ASP A 83 8.85 4.48 -13.72
C ASP A 83 9.00 5.90 -13.13
N GLY A 84 8.54 6.08 -11.90
CA GLY A 84 8.58 7.35 -11.18
C GLY A 84 7.52 8.38 -11.59
N LYS A 85 6.65 8.07 -12.56
CA LYS A 85 5.56 8.98 -12.98
C LYS A 85 4.23 8.56 -12.38
N GLN A 86 3.54 9.50 -11.76
CA GLN A 86 2.25 9.22 -11.12
C GLN A 86 1.20 8.81 -12.17
N LEU A 87 0.52 7.70 -11.89
CA LEU A 87 -0.67 7.24 -12.59
C LEU A 87 -1.90 7.76 -11.85
N HIS A 88 -2.76 8.51 -12.54
CA HIS A 88 -4.02 8.94 -11.95
C HIS A 88 -4.96 7.74 -11.78
N LEU A 89 -5.40 7.51 -10.54
CA LEU A 89 -6.40 6.51 -10.18
C LEU A 89 -7.69 7.20 -9.71
N MET A 90 -8.82 6.59 -10.04
CA MET A 90 -10.13 6.90 -9.47
C MET A 90 -10.55 5.74 -8.58
N LYS A 91 -10.60 5.98 -7.27
CA LYS A 91 -11.10 5.01 -6.29
C LYS A 91 -12.62 5.12 -6.20
N MET A 92 -13.32 4.09 -6.64
CA MET A 92 -14.78 4.05 -6.67
C MET A 92 -15.34 3.48 -5.35
N GLY A 93 -14.54 2.68 -4.64
CA GLY A 93 -14.87 2.06 -3.37
C GLY A 93 -13.70 1.21 -2.86
N GLU A 94 -13.94 0.47 -1.78
CA GLU A 94 -12.96 -0.49 -1.27
C GLU A 94 -12.72 -1.59 -2.32
N GLY A 95 -11.47 -1.77 -2.73
CA GLY A 95 -11.10 -2.75 -3.75
C GLY A 95 -11.64 -2.45 -5.15
N ALA A 96 -11.96 -1.20 -5.47
CA ALA A 96 -12.48 -0.81 -6.79
C ALA A 96 -11.74 0.43 -7.33
N TYR A 97 -10.77 0.19 -8.21
CA TYR A 97 -9.91 1.22 -8.78
C TYR A 97 -10.02 1.25 -10.31
N LEU A 98 -10.10 2.45 -10.88
CA LEU A 98 -9.94 2.71 -12.31
C LEU A 98 -8.70 3.55 -12.55
N SER A 99 -8.01 3.35 -13.67
CA SER A 99 -6.84 4.15 -14.02
C SER A 99 -7.13 5.05 -15.23
N ALA A 100 -6.36 6.12 -15.36
CA ALA A 100 -6.44 6.98 -16.54
C ALA A 100 -6.14 6.23 -17.86
N MET A 101 -5.37 5.13 -17.80
CA MET A 101 -5.07 4.30 -18.97
C MET A 101 -6.18 3.28 -19.27
N CYS A 102 -7.04 2.97 -18.30
CA CYS A 102 -8.13 2.02 -18.49
C CYS A 102 -9.33 2.37 -17.59
N HIS A 103 -10.18 3.26 -18.11
CA HIS A 103 -11.31 3.85 -17.37
C HIS A 103 -12.54 2.94 -17.24
N TYR A 104 -12.55 1.79 -17.91
CA TYR A 104 -13.76 0.95 -18.03
C TYR A 104 -13.62 -0.44 -17.41
N ARG A 105 -12.46 -0.76 -16.85
CA ARG A 105 -12.22 -2.04 -16.19
C ARG A 105 -11.67 -1.80 -14.79
N MET A 106 -12.43 -2.26 -13.81
CA MET A 106 -12.06 -2.20 -12.40
C MET A 106 -10.88 -3.12 -12.10
N ALA A 107 -9.96 -2.63 -11.28
CA ALA A 107 -8.91 -3.41 -10.66
C ALA A 107 -9.20 -3.57 -9.15
N PRO A 108 -8.93 -4.76 -8.57
CA PRO A 108 -9.20 -5.02 -7.16
C PRO A 108 -8.23 -4.34 -6.18
N THR A 109 -7.08 -3.86 -6.67
CA THR A 109 -6.03 -3.21 -5.88
C THR A 109 -5.34 -2.11 -6.70
N PRO A 110 -4.67 -1.14 -6.06
CA PRO A 110 -3.86 -0.14 -6.76
C PRO A 110 -2.75 -0.79 -7.60
N LEU A 111 -2.11 -1.84 -7.09
CA LEU A 111 -1.10 -2.59 -7.82
C LEU A 111 -1.66 -3.22 -9.10
N ALA A 112 -2.86 -3.82 -9.02
CA ALA A 112 -3.53 -4.39 -10.18
C ALA A 112 -3.89 -3.31 -11.21
N ALA A 113 -4.29 -2.11 -10.75
CA ALA A 113 -4.52 -0.96 -11.64
C ALA A 113 -3.21 -0.52 -12.34
N GLY A 114 -2.08 -0.54 -11.62
CA GLY A 114 -0.75 -0.28 -12.17
C GLY A 114 -0.35 -1.29 -13.25
N ARG A 115 -0.53 -2.59 -13.00
CA ARG A 115 -0.25 -3.65 -13.98
C ARG A 115 -1.11 -3.51 -15.24
N GLN A 116 -2.40 -3.24 -15.06
CA GLN A 116 -3.32 -2.96 -16.16
C GLN A 116 -2.89 -1.74 -16.97
N ALA A 117 -2.44 -0.67 -16.32
CA ALA A 117 -1.90 0.50 -17.02
C ALA A 117 -0.61 0.18 -17.78
N VAL A 118 0.30 -0.63 -17.24
CA VAL A 118 1.49 -1.10 -17.98
C VAL A 118 1.10 -1.90 -19.22
N ASP A 119 0.08 -2.75 -19.12
CA ASP A 119 -0.43 -3.51 -20.26
C ASP A 119 -0.99 -2.61 -21.37
N GLU A 120 -1.73 -1.55 -21.00
CA GLU A 120 -2.27 -0.58 -21.95
C GLU A 120 -1.21 0.35 -22.56
N LEU A 121 -0.15 0.67 -21.80
CA LEU A 121 0.94 1.51 -22.30
C LEU A 121 1.73 0.84 -23.45
N ARG A 122 1.79 -0.50 -23.49
CA ARG A 122 2.46 -1.26 -24.59
C ARG A 122 3.89 -0.77 -24.89
N GLY A 123 4.63 -0.41 -23.83
CA GLY A 123 6.00 0.11 -23.93
C GLY A 123 6.12 1.63 -24.12
N ALA A 124 5.01 2.34 -24.28
CA ALA A 124 5.01 3.79 -24.24
C ALA A 124 5.32 4.33 -22.83
N ASN A 125 5.88 5.53 -22.78
CA ASN A 125 6.10 6.23 -21.52
C ASN A 125 4.79 6.85 -21.03
N LEU A 126 4.49 6.66 -19.74
CA LEU A 126 3.46 7.45 -19.07
C LEU A 126 3.86 8.94 -19.13
N LEU A 127 2.88 9.81 -19.34
CA LEU A 127 3.07 11.25 -19.24
C LEU A 127 2.54 11.72 -17.88
N PRO A 128 3.12 12.77 -17.29
CA PRO A 128 2.52 13.41 -16.12
C PRO A 128 1.06 13.76 -16.38
N GLY A 129 0.18 13.47 -15.42
CA GLY A 129 -1.20 13.93 -15.48
C GLY A 129 -1.25 15.45 -15.57
N GLY A 130 -2.04 15.98 -16.50
CA GLY A 130 -2.12 17.41 -16.72
C GLY A 130 -2.77 18.14 -15.54
N GLY A 131 -1.99 19.02 -14.90
CA GLY A 131 -2.45 20.26 -14.28
C GLY A 131 -2.93 20.17 -12.82
N SER A 132 -2.27 20.96 -11.96
CA SER A 132 -2.88 21.51 -10.76
C SER A 132 -4.22 22.13 -11.14
N HIS A 133 -5.34 21.53 -10.71
CA HIS A 133 -6.62 22.21 -10.72
C HIS A 133 -6.53 23.34 -9.68
N HIS A 134 -6.18 24.54 -10.13
CA HIS A 134 -6.38 25.75 -9.35
C HIS A 134 -7.87 25.86 -9.05
N ALA A 135 -8.23 25.75 -7.77
CA ALA A 135 -9.56 26.03 -7.25
C ALA A 135 -9.77 27.54 -7.12
#